data_AF-A0A512AFM0-F1
#
_entry.id   AF-A0A512AFM0-F1
#
_cell.length_a   1.000
_cell.length_b   1.000
_cell.length_c   1.000
_cell.angle_alpha   90.00
_cell.angle_beta   90.00
_cell.angle_gamma   90.00
#
_symmetry.space_group_name_H-M   'P 1'
#
loop_
_entity.id
_entity.type
_entity.pdbx_description
1 polymer ?
#
loop_
_entity_poly.entity_id
_entity_poly.type
_entity_poly.pdbx_seq_one_letter_code
_entity_poly.pdbx_strand_id
1 'polypeptide(L)'
;MGDVVMVTKRDQLAQDPLSIVDSGTLRIEPGQQGLVLRYRLVSRALLYCFLAPLLFLAIGQFTVFLGTLEKPPSEEQMKKEKAKEAKKGEIKLNPVDKFLGAPAPEKPKDEKKDAKKGAGDKKKDGDGEKDGFSPTPAYVFAGIFAALWVLGRLLEPWLIRRRFQQTLEG
;
A
#
# COMPACT_ATOMS: atom_id res chain seq x y z
N MET A 1 48.37 10.59 8.95
CA MET A 1 47.14 9.90 9.39
C MET A 1 46.09 10.98 9.54
N GLY A 2 45.02 10.96 8.75
CA GLY A 2 43.96 11.96 8.87
C GLY A 2 43.05 11.60 10.05
N ASP A 3 42.74 12.57 10.91
CA ASP A 3 41.84 12.37 12.03
C ASP A 3 40.44 11.99 11.51
N VAL A 4 39.90 10.89 12.07
CA VAL A 4 38.57 10.39 11.77
C VAL A 4 37.71 10.58 13.01
N VAL A 5 36.67 11.39 12.89
CA VAL A 5 35.66 11.55 13.94
C VAL A 5 34.45 10.71 13.57
N MET A 6 34.12 9.74 14.43
CA MET A 6 32.87 8.99 14.35
C MET A 6 31.79 9.78 15.08
N VAL A 7 30.65 9.99 14.42
CA VAL A 7 29.49 10.66 15.02
C VAL A 7 28.34 9.68 15.09
N THR A 8 27.80 9.50 16.28
CA THR A 8 26.55 8.77 16.52
C THR A 8 25.66 9.65 17.38
N LYS A 9 24.49 10.01 16.87
CA LYS A 9 23.51 10.79 17.62
C LYS A 9 22.47 9.86 18.24
N ARG A 10 22.06 10.16 19.47
CA ARG A 10 20.92 9.54 20.17
C ARG A 10 20.04 10.66 20.69
N ASP A 11 18.72 10.49 20.61
CA ASP A 11 17.73 11.46 21.06
C ASP A 11 17.98 12.89 20.54
N GLN A 12 18.01 13.07 19.21
CA GLN A 12 18.20 14.40 18.65
C GLN A 12 17.01 15.30 19.00
N LEU A 13 17.31 16.54 19.38
CA LEU A 13 16.31 17.58 19.52
C LEU A 13 15.61 17.80 18.17
N ALA A 14 14.29 17.95 18.20
CA ALA A 14 13.49 18.23 16.99
C ALA A 14 13.92 19.51 16.25
N GLN A 15 14.63 20.41 16.94
CA GLN A 15 15.15 21.67 16.38
C GLN A 15 16.58 21.54 15.80
N ASP A 16 17.25 20.39 15.89
CA ASP A 16 18.56 20.19 15.26
C ASP A 16 18.40 20.17 13.72
N PRO A 17 19.04 21.08 12.97
CA PRO A 17 19.02 21.07 11.50
C PRO A 17 19.62 19.79 10.90
N LEU A 18 20.44 19.07 11.67
CA LEU A 18 21.04 17.78 11.32
C LEU A 18 20.41 16.62 12.10
N SER A 19 19.16 16.77 12.57
CA SER A 19 18.38 15.70 13.23
C SER A 19 18.14 14.51 12.31
N ILE A 20 18.05 14.72 11.00
CA ILE A 20 17.83 13.62 10.03
C ILE A 20 19.03 12.67 9.92
N VAL A 21 20.20 13.08 10.42
CA VAL A 21 21.45 12.32 10.36
C VAL A 21 21.66 11.56 11.67
N ASP A 22 21.56 10.24 11.60
CA ASP A 22 21.68 9.36 12.77
C ASP A 22 23.15 9.07 13.11
N SER A 23 23.95 8.81 12.09
CA SER A 23 25.35 8.43 12.26
C SER A 23 26.20 8.80 11.06
N GLY A 24 27.51 8.81 11.25
CA GLY A 24 28.45 9.01 10.16
C GLY A 24 29.91 9.16 10.59
N THR A 25 30.74 9.45 9.60
CA THR A 25 32.16 9.73 9.76
C THR A 25 32.49 11.07 9.14
N LEU A 26 33.34 11.83 9.82
CA LEU A 26 33.96 13.05 9.35
C LEU A 26 35.48 12.80 9.30
N ARG A 27 36.11 13.13 8.18
CA ARG A 27 37.54 12.95 7.95
C ARG A 27 38.11 14.20 7.33
N ILE A 28 39.24 14.66 7.85
CA ILE A 28 39.99 15.75 7.26
C ILE A 28 41.13 15.14 6.46
N GLU A 29 41.16 15.39 5.16
CA GLU A 29 42.19 14.90 4.26
C GLU A 29 42.93 16.09 3.61
N PRO A 30 44.26 16.06 3.50
CA PRO A 30 45.00 17.06 2.74
C PRO A 30 44.73 16.86 1.25
N GLY A 31 44.07 17.84 0.61
CA GLY A 31 43.87 17.93 -0.82
C GLY A 31 44.87 18.87 -1.50
N GLN A 32 44.88 18.89 -2.83
CA GLN A 32 45.84 19.69 -3.62
C GLN A 32 45.74 21.20 -3.37
N GLN A 33 44.59 21.69 -2.89
CA GLN A 33 44.31 23.11 -2.64
C GLN A 33 44.11 23.45 -1.16
N GLY A 34 44.39 22.50 -0.25
CA GLY A 34 44.17 22.68 1.20
C GLY A 34 43.46 21.50 1.86
N LEU A 35 43.03 21.67 3.11
CA LEU A 35 42.32 20.65 3.87
C LEU A 35 40.90 20.45 3.33
N VAL A 36 40.53 19.21 3.02
CA VAL A 36 39.22 18.81 2.53
C VAL A 36 38.49 18.01 3.61
N LEU A 37 37.29 18.46 3.98
CA LEU A 37 36.40 17.72 4.87
C LEU A 37 35.60 16.68 4.05
N ARG A 38 35.93 15.41 4.22
CA ARG A 38 35.13 14.29 3.70
C ARG A 38 34.17 13.79 4.77
N TYR A 39 32.90 13.69 4.43
CA TYR A 39 31.86 13.21 5.34
C TYR A 39 31.06 12.08 4.69
N ARG A 40 30.75 11.07 5.48
CA ARG A 40 29.84 9.99 5.11
C ARG A 40 28.79 9.87 6.20
N LEU A 41 27.59 10.34 5.90
CA LEU A 41 26.47 10.45 6.81
C LEU A 41 25.37 9.47 6.39
N VAL A 42 24.63 8.95 7.36
CA VAL A 42 23.56 7.97 7.15
C VAL A 42 22.28 8.51 7.79
N SER A 43 21.20 8.52 7.01
CA SER A 43 19.85 8.87 7.44
C SER A 43 18.91 7.67 7.31
N ARG A 44 18.38 7.18 8.43
CA ARG A 44 17.35 6.11 8.41
C ARG A 44 16.03 6.61 7.84
N ALA A 45 15.69 7.89 8.02
CA ALA A 45 14.47 8.46 7.47
C ALA A 45 14.44 8.37 5.93
N LEU A 46 15.56 8.70 5.26
CA LEU A 46 15.66 8.56 3.81
C LEU A 46 15.72 7.10 3.36
N LEU A 47 16.33 6.23 4.14
CA LEU A 47 16.29 4.79 3.91
C LEU A 47 14.84 4.27 3.95
N TYR A 48 14.02 4.70 4.92
CA TYR A 48 12.61 4.32 4.98
C TYR A 48 11.79 4.94 3.85
N CYS A 49 12.04 6.18 3.45
CA CYS A 49 11.42 6.77 2.26
C CYS A 49 11.80 6.01 0.98
N PHE A 50 13.00 5.44 0.90
CA PHE A 50 13.39 4.58 -0.22
C PHE A 50 12.67 3.24 -0.21
N LEU A 51 12.50 2.65 0.98
CA LEU A 51 11.97 1.29 1.13
C LEU A 51 10.43 1.26 1.07
N ALA A 52 9.77 2.31 1.56
CA ALA A 52 8.31 2.39 1.62
C ALA A 52 7.63 2.20 0.25
N PRO A 53 8.07 2.81 -0.87
CA PRO A 53 7.47 2.58 -2.18
C PRO A 53 7.49 1.11 -2.59
N LEU A 54 8.62 0.44 -2.38
CA LEU A 54 8.77 -0.97 -2.71
C LEU A 54 7.84 -1.83 -1.84
N LEU A 55 7.71 -1.49 -0.56
CA LEU A 55 6.80 -2.18 0.36
C LEU A 55 5.34 -2.01 -0.07
N PHE A 56 4.92 -0.78 -0.41
CA PHE A 56 3.56 -0.52 -0.87
C PHE A 56 3.25 -1.24 -2.19
N LEU A 57 4.18 -1.23 -3.15
CA LEU A 57 4.02 -1.97 -4.40
C LEU A 57 3.93 -3.48 -4.15
N ALA A 58 4.78 -4.04 -3.30
CA ALA A 58 4.75 -5.46 -2.97
C ALA A 58 3.41 -5.87 -2.35
N ILE A 59 2.92 -5.11 -1.37
CA ILE A 59 1.63 -5.38 -0.72
C ILE A 59 0.48 -5.21 -1.72
N GLY A 60 0.49 -4.17 -2.54
CA GLY A 60 -0.54 -3.93 -3.56
C GLY A 60 -0.62 -5.03 -4.61
N GLN A 61 0.52 -5.56 -5.05
CA GLN A 61 0.54 -6.71 -5.98
C GLN A 61 0.12 -8.01 -5.30
N PHE A 62 0.50 -8.19 -4.03
CA PHE A 62 0.11 -9.36 -3.24
C PHE A 62 -1.40 -9.43 -3.02
N THR A 63 -2.06 -8.31 -2.72
CA THR A 63 -3.52 -8.26 -2.54
C THR A 63 -4.27 -8.53 -3.84
N VAL A 64 -3.78 -8.02 -4.98
CA VAL A 64 -4.34 -8.33 -6.30
C VAL A 64 -4.21 -9.82 -6.59
N PHE A 65 -3.06 -10.42 -6.31
CA PHE A 65 -2.84 -11.85 -6.51
C PHE A 65 -3.79 -12.71 -5.67
N LEU A 66 -3.95 -12.41 -4.37
CA LEU A 66 -4.92 -13.10 -3.53
C LEU A 66 -6.37 -12.92 -4.03
N GLY A 67 -6.72 -11.71 -4.46
CA GLY A 67 -8.03 -11.44 -5.06
C GLY A 67 -8.28 -12.22 -6.35
N THR A 68 -7.24 -12.54 -7.13
CA THR A 68 -7.37 -13.43 -8.30
C THR A 68 -7.50 -14.91 -7.93
N LEU A 69 -6.88 -15.34 -6.83
CA LEU A 69 -6.93 -16.73 -6.34
C LEU A 69 -8.28 -17.04 -5.69
N GLU A 70 -8.87 -16.08 -4.98
CA GLU A 70 -10.18 -16.20 -4.33
C GLU A 70 -11.35 -15.97 -5.29
N LYS A 71 -11.10 -15.57 -6.54
CA LYS A 71 -12.17 -15.25 -7.49
C LYS A 71 -12.98 -16.52 -7.79
N PRO A 72 -14.25 -16.62 -7.32
CA PRO A 72 -15.09 -17.75 -7.70
C PRO A 72 -15.41 -17.68 -9.20
N PRO A 73 -15.78 -18.81 -9.82
CA PRO A 73 -16.04 -18.90 -11.26
C PRO A 73 -16.97 -17.78 -11.75
N SER A 74 -16.67 -17.23 -12.94
CA SER A 74 -17.39 -16.10 -13.54
C SER A 74 -18.89 -16.36 -13.70
N GLU A 75 -19.71 -15.33 -13.86
CA GLU A 75 -21.18 -15.48 -14.02
C GLU A 75 -21.59 -16.44 -15.15
N GLU A 76 -20.75 -16.62 -16.18
CA GLU A 76 -20.94 -17.63 -17.22
C GLU A 76 -20.69 -19.07 -16.75
N GLN A 77 -19.73 -19.25 -15.84
CA GLN A 77 -19.46 -20.52 -15.17
C GLN A 77 -20.51 -20.79 -14.07
N MET A 78 -20.99 -19.76 -13.35
CA MET A 78 -22.14 -19.90 -12.44
C MET A 78 -23.46 -20.18 -13.19
N LYS A 79 -23.65 -19.65 -14.41
CA LYS A 79 -24.78 -20.02 -15.27
C LYS A 79 -24.64 -21.45 -15.80
N LYS A 80 -23.42 -21.89 -16.15
CA LYS A 80 -23.15 -23.28 -16.55
C LYS A 80 -23.25 -24.28 -15.39
N GLU A 81 -22.85 -23.89 -14.19
CA GLU A 81 -23.06 -24.68 -12.96
C GLU A 81 -24.52 -24.70 -12.57
N LYS A 82 -25.23 -23.57 -12.52
CA LYS A 82 -26.68 -23.54 -12.29
C LYS A 82 -27.48 -24.29 -13.36
N ALA A 83 -27.03 -24.33 -14.61
CA ALA A 83 -27.65 -25.16 -15.65
C ALA A 83 -27.33 -26.66 -15.49
N LYS A 84 -26.15 -27.02 -14.97
CA LYS A 84 -25.81 -28.40 -14.58
C LYS A 84 -26.51 -28.82 -13.28
N GLU A 85 -26.74 -27.89 -12.37
CA GLU A 85 -27.44 -28.07 -11.09
C GLU A 85 -28.96 -28.13 -11.30
N ALA A 86 -29.51 -27.34 -12.23
CA ALA A 86 -30.89 -27.47 -12.70
C ALA A 86 -31.16 -28.80 -13.43
N LYS A 87 -30.14 -29.39 -14.07
CA LYS A 87 -30.21 -30.78 -14.57
C LYS A 87 -30.00 -31.85 -13.49
N LYS A 88 -29.41 -31.49 -12.35
CA LYS A 88 -29.36 -32.33 -11.13
C LYS A 88 -30.53 -32.05 -10.16
N GLY A 89 -31.43 -31.13 -10.52
CA GLY A 89 -32.57 -30.66 -9.74
C GLY A 89 -33.75 -31.62 -9.68
N GLU A 90 -33.55 -32.92 -9.93
CA GLU A 90 -34.38 -33.94 -9.30
C GLU A 90 -33.75 -34.25 -7.95
N ILE A 91 -33.97 -33.36 -6.97
CA ILE A 91 -33.69 -33.67 -5.57
C ILE A 91 -34.59 -34.87 -5.23
N LYS A 92 -33.99 -36.06 -5.17
CA LYS A 92 -34.66 -37.29 -4.73
C LYS A 92 -35.10 -37.07 -3.28
N LEU A 93 -36.40 -36.84 -3.10
CA LEU A 93 -37.01 -36.79 -1.77
C LEU A 93 -36.68 -38.08 -1.02
N ASN A 94 -36.31 -37.96 0.25
CA ASN A 94 -36.18 -39.11 1.13
C ASN A 94 -37.54 -39.83 1.19
N PRO A 95 -37.58 -41.18 1.21
CA PRO A 95 -38.80 -41.96 1.09
C PRO A 95 -39.87 -41.62 2.15
N VAL A 96 -39.44 -41.07 3.29
CA VAL A 96 -40.32 -40.63 4.40
C VAL A 96 -41.13 -39.38 4.02
N ASP A 97 -40.55 -38.40 3.33
CA ASP A 97 -41.26 -37.17 2.92
C ASP A 97 -42.30 -37.42 1.83
N LYS A 98 -42.08 -38.45 0.99
CA LYS A 98 -43.07 -38.92 0.02
C LYS A 98 -44.26 -39.63 0.69
N PHE A 99 -44.02 -40.36 1.78
CA PHE A 99 -45.08 -41.07 2.49
C PHE A 99 -45.99 -40.10 3.27
N LEU A 100 -45.44 -38.98 3.74
CA LEU A 100 -46.16 -37.96 4.50
C LEU A 100 -46.94 -36.95 3.62
N GLY A 101 -46.88 -37.08 2.30
CA GLY A 101 -47.69 -36.27 1.38
C GLY A 101 -47.40 -34.77 1.46
N ALA A 102 -46.14 -34.39 1.70
CA ALA A 102 -45.77 -32.97 1.75
C ALA A 102 -45.93 -32.32 0.35
N PRO A 103 -46.73 -31.25 0.22
CA PRO A 103 -46.90 -30.54 -1.04
C PRO A 103 -45.61 -29.83 -1.44
N ALA A 104 -45.23 -29.94 -2.72
CA ALA A 104 -43.98 -29.38 -3.25
C ALA A 104 -43.97 -27.83 -3.13
N PRO A 105 -42.85 -27.21 -2.72
CA PRO A 105 -42.79 -25.77 -2.51
C PRO A 105 -42.87 -24.98 -3.83
N GLU A 106 -43.73 -23.96 -3.86
CA GLU A 106 -43.91 -23.04 -5.00
C GLU A 106 -42.74 -22.04 -5.14
N LYS A 107 -42.44 -21.66 -6.39
CA LYS A 107 -41.36 -20.73 -6.78
C LYS A 107 -41.81 -19.27 -6.61
N PRO A 108 -40.97 -18.36 -6.08
CA PRO A 108 -41.32 -16.95 -5.95
C PRO A 108 -41.29 -16.23 -7.32
N LYS A 109 -42.40 -15.58 -7.68
CA LYS A 109 -42.56 -14.63 -8.80
C LYS A 109 -42.26 -13.19 -8.37
N ASP A 110 -41.90 -12.39 -9.36
CA ASP A 110 -41.47 -10.97 -9.36
C ASP A 110 -42.41 -9.96 -8.67
N GLU A 111 -41.85 -8.98 -7.94
CA GLU A 111 -42.46 -7.64 -7.77
C GLU A 111 -41.39 -6.53 -7.72
N LYS A 112 -41.54 -5.52 -8.59
CA LYS A 112 -40.82 -4.23 -8.63
C LYS A 112 -41.86 -3.11 -8.44
N LYS A 113 -41.38 -1.98 -7.87
CA LYS A 113 -41.95 -0.60 -7.80
C LYS A 113 -42.81 -0.30 -6.56
N ASP A 114 -42.77 0.87 -5.91
CA ASP A 114 -42.02 2.13 -6.00
C ASP A 114 -42.36 2.91 -4.70
N ALA A 115 -41.40 3.55 -4.02
CA ALA A 115 -41.68 4.68 -3.13
C ALA A 115 -40.45 5.58 -3.00
N LYS A 116 -40.54 6.77 -3.61
CA LYS A 116 -39.48 7.78 -3.73
C LYS A 116 -39.82 8.97 -2.83
N LYS A 117 -38.93 9.34 -1.89
CA LYS A 117 -38.48 10.72 -1.55
C LYS A 117 -37.84 10.81 -0.16
N GLY A 118 -36.64 11.40 -0.10
CA GLY A 118 -36.00 11.86 1.13
C GLY A 118 -34.51 12.07 0.91
N ALA A 119 -34.08 13.32 0.78
CA ALA A 119 -32.73 13.74 0.42
C ALA A 119 -31.67 13.33 1.47
N GLY A 120 -30.48 12.98 1.00
CA GLY A 120 -29.32 12.66 1.84
C GLY A 120 -28.25 11.90 1.06
N ASP A 121 -27.46 12.68 0.32
CA ASP A 121 -26.20 12.33 -0.35
C ASP A 121 -25.49 11.07 0.19
N LYS A 122 -25.57 9.96 -0.56
CA LYS A 122 -24.76 8.75 -0.33
C LYS A 122 -24.68 7.92 -1.61
N LYS A 123 -23.44 7.84 -2.12
CA LYS A 123 -22.86 6.76 -2.95
C LYS A 123 -23.81 5.62 -3.33
N LYS A 124 -24.00 5.37 -4.63
CA LYS A 124 -23.95 4.04 -5.28
C LYS A 124 -24.44 4.12 -6.73
N ASP A 125 -23.51 4.02 -7.66
CA ASP A 125 -23.68 3.46 -9.00
C ASP A 125 -22.46 2.51 -9.16
N GLY A 126 -22.51 1.25 -9.52
CA GLY A 126 -23.57 0.28 -9.80
C GLY A 126 -22.88 -1.10 -9.83
N ASP A 127 -23.66 -2.16 -9.63
CA ASP A 127 -23.28 -3.58 -9.61
C ASP A 127 -22.35 -4.10 -8.50
N GLY A 128 -22.83 -5.16 -7.84
CA GLY A 128 -22.23 -5.79 -6.67
C GLY A 128 -21.01 -6.62 -7.04
N GLU A 129 -19.86 -5.98 -7.22
CA GLU A 129 -18.57 -6.62 -7.19
C GLU A 129 -18.15 -6.82 -5.73
N LYS A 130 -17.98 -8.07 -5.30
CA LYS A 130 -17.49 -8.41 -3.95
C LYS A 130 -16.22 -7.61 -3.66
N ASP A 131 -16.18 -6.97 -2.49
CA ASP A 131 -15.15 -6.05 -1.99
C ASP A 131 -13.70 -6.57 -2.13
N GLY A 132 -13.18 -6.59 -3.35
CA GLY A 132 -11.77 -6.85 -3.64
C GLY A 132 -10.96 -5.60 -3.31
N PHE A 133 -9.89 -5.75 -2.52
CA PHE A 133 -9.02 -4.65 -2.18
C PHE A 133 -8.43 -4.02 -3.46
N SER A 134 -8.84 -2.79 -3.80
CA SER A 134 -8.31 -2.08 -4.97
C SER A 134 -6.82 -1.77 -4.76
N PRO A 135 -5.93 -2.00 -5.74
CA PRO A 135 -4.49 -1.69 -5.60
C PRO A 135 -4.18 -0.19 -5.73
N THR A 136 -5.16 0.64 -6.11
CA THR A 136 -5.00 2.08 -6.32
C THR A 136 -4.35 2.83 -5.16
N PRO A 137 -4.73 2.60 -3.87
CA PRO A 137 -4.09 3.27 -2.74
C PRO A 137 -2.60 2.91 -2.63
N ALA A 138 -2.24 1.65 -2.88
CA ALA A 138 -0.86 1.20 -2.83
C ALA A 138 0.02 1.94 -3.86
N TYR A 139 -0.50 2.15 -5.07
CA TYR A 139 0.20 2.93 -6.11
C TYR A 139 0.34 4.41 -5.73
N VAL A 140 -0.70 5.02 -5.16
CA VAL A 140 -0.66 6.43 -4.72
C VAL A 140 0.39 6.62 -3.62
N PHE A 141 0.38 5.78 -2.58
CA PHE A 141 1.38 5.85 -1.52
C PHE A 141 2.79 5.59 -2.05
N ALA A 142 2.96 4.60 -2.92
CA ALA A 142 4.26 4.35 -3.55
C ALA A 142 4.79 5.57 -4.31
N GLY A 143 3.93 6.27 -5.06
CA GLY A 143 4.29 7.50 -5.78
C GLY A 143 4.72 8.63 -4.85
N ILE A 144 3.98 8.88 -3.76
CA ILE A 144 4.31 9.93 -2.79
C ILE A 144 5.67 9.66 -2.14
N PHE A 145 5.90 8.44 -1.64
CA PHE A 145 7.16 8.10 -1.00
C PHE A 145 8.34 8.12 -1.98
N ALA A 146 8.12 7.71 -3.24
CA ALA A 146 9.15 7.80 -4.28
C ALA A 146 9.53 9.27 -4.56
N ALA A 147 8.55 10.15 -4.66
CA ALA A 147 8.79 11.59 -4.82
C ALA A 147 9.55 12.17 -3.63
N LEU A 148 9.15 11.84 -2.40
CA LEU A 148 9.83 12.25 -1.18
C LEU A 148 11.28 11.75 -1.13
N TRP A 149 11.53 10.51 -1.56
CA TRP A 149 12.88 9.97 -1.62
C TRP A 149 13.75 10.73 -2.61
N VAL A 150 13.25 11.02 -3.81
CA VAL A 150 13.99 11.82 -4.81
C VAL A 150 14.31 13.21 -4.27
N LEU A 151 13.31 13.89 -3.69
CA LEU A 151 13.49 15.20 -3.08
C LEU A 151 14.54 15.14 -1.97
N GLY A 152 14.38 14.20 -1.04
CA GLY A 152 15.29 14.01 0.08
C GLY A 152 16.71 13.66 -0.36
N ARG A 153 16.87 12.85 -1.40
CA ARG A 153 18.17 12.46 -1.95
C ARG A 153 18.94 13.62 -2.57
N LEU A 154 18.23 14.61 -3.12
CA LEU A 154 18.81 15.83 -3.68
C LEU A 154 19.04 16.90 -2.60
N LEU A 155 18.07 17.10 -1.71
CA LEU A 155 18.14 18.11 -0.65
C LEU A 155 19.19 17.75 0.42
N GLU A 156 19.26 16.50 0.88
CA GLU A 156 20.18 16.08 1.94
C GLU A 156 21.64 16.52 1.70
N PRO A 157 22.31 16.15 0.59
CA PRO A 157 23.69 16.57 0.35
C PRO A 157 23.80 18.09 0.18
N TRP A 158 22.79 18.76 -0.37
CA TRP A 158 22.81 20.21 -0.56
C TRP A 158 22.74 20.97 0.76
N LEU A 159 21.78 20.62 1.64
CA LEU A 159 21.63 21.23 2.96
C LEU A 159 22.86 20.98 3.84
N ILE A 160 23.41 19.76 3.83
CA ILE A 160 24.58 19.40 4.63
C ILE A 160 25.81 20.20 4.18
N ARG A 161 26.06 20.31 2.87
CA ARG A 161 27.17 21.12 2.34
C ARG A 161 27.03 22.57 2.75
N ARG A 162 25.85 23.15 2.53
CA ARG A 162 25.56 24.54 2.88
C ARG A 162 25.78 24.79 4.37
N ARG A 163 25.36 23.86 5.23
CA ARG A 163 25.51 24.02 6.68
C ARG A 163 26.97 23.93 7.11
N PHE A 164 27.73 22.95 6.60
CA PHE A 164 29.15 22.85 6.91
C PHE A 164 29.94 24.05 6.40
N GLN A 165 29.64 24.56 5.20
CA GLN A 165 30.26 25.78 4.70
C GLN A 165 30.00 26.97 5.63
N GLN A 166 28.74 27.21 6.01
CA GLN A 166 28.40 28.28 6.94
C GLN A 166 29.10 28.16 8.30
N THR A 167 29.24 26.94 8.83
CA THR A 167 29.91 26.73 10.13
C THR A 167 31.42 26.86 10.05
N LEU A 168 32.03 26.55 8.90
CA LEU A 168 33.47 26.65 8.70
C LEU A 168 33.93 28.05 8.27
N GLU A 169 33.07 28.80 7.58
CA GLU A 169 33.36 30.17 7.13
C GLU A 169 33.19 31.22 8.24
N GLY A 170 32.42 30.91 9.30
CA GLY A 170 32.19 31.79 10.45
C GLY A 170 31.02 32.73 10.27
#